data_AF-A0A1H5TC05-F1
#
_entry.id   AF-A0A1H5TC05-F1
#
_cell.length_a   1.000
_cell.length_b   1.000
_cell.length_c   1.000
_cell.angle_alpha   90.00
_cell.angle_beta   90.00
_cell.angle_gamma   90.00
#
_symmetry.space_group_name_H-M   'P 1'
#
loop_
_entity.id
_entity.type
_entity.pdbx_description
1 polymer ?
#
loop_
_entity_poly.entity_id
_entity_poly.type
_entity_poly.pdbx_seq_one_letter_code
_entity_poly.pdbx_strand_id
1 'polypeptide(L)'
;MKHHFGDFLFREDNYWSIIPNRDRYKYYLIDEIRDKNSVKIITIGKDSISWKQISDFPNLEELTLHEPTKEQIEYIRNLQCLKRLRITHARPKNIDFISNLLNLEEIVFEYVSGFSDLSPLKNLKKLKSLHFENLRKVSDFSGLNDIESLKYIRIDGTLDWNQPIDDFEFIKHLPNLEILSLGGINNKTEYPVFLPLLKSEKLKKILVMNNSFQTKEYAFLEILLPNVEGSKNELFHHYNGWIEFLGKKAGMFKETNPNIIDKCAEFKKLYDSFKIEAKDFLKNYFK
;
A
#
# COMPACT_ATOMS: atom_id res chain seq x y z
N MET A 1 10.46 3.21 18.97
CA MET A 1 10.20 1.77 18.77
C MET A 1 10.33 1.46 17.29
N LYS A 2 11.04 0.41 16.90
CA LYS A 2 10.89 -0.16 15.55
C LYS A 2 9.64 -1.03 15.63
N HIS A 3 8.54 -0.55 15.08
CA HIS A 3 7.33 -1.37 15.01
C HIS A 3 7.58 -2.41 13.91
N HIS A 4 7.82 -3.65 14.30
CA HIS A 4 7.84 -4.77 13.37
C HIS A 4 6.38 -5.09 13.05
N PHE A 5 5.89 -4.47 11.98
CA PHE A 5 4.54 -4.67 11.53
C PHE A 5 4.36 -6.09 10.97
N GLY A 6 3.19 -6.67 11.23
CA GLY A 6 2.82 -7.99 10.74
C GLY A 6 2.87 -8.06 9.22
N ASP A 7 2.62 -9.26 8.68
CA ASP A 7 2.48 -9.42 7.25
C ASP A 7 1.14 -8.84 6.79
N PHE A 8 1.15 -7.57 6.36
CA PHE A 8 -0.04 -6.86 5.89
C PHE A 8 -0.24 -6.94 4.38
N LEU A 9 0.52 -7.78 3.69
CA LEU A 9 0.34 -8.01 2.26
C LEU A 9 -0.93 -8.81 1.99
N PHE A 10 -1.67 -8.39 0.98
CA PHE A 10 -2.81 -9.13 0.46
C PHE A 10 -2.33 -10.25 -0.46
N ARG A 11 -2.53 -11.53 -0.10
CA ARG A 11 -1.85 -12.68 -0.74
C ARG A 11 -2.75 -13.52 -1.66
N GLU A 12 -3.56 -12.91 -2.51
CA GLU A 12 -4.37 -13.67 -3.47
C GLU A 12 -3.65 -13.85 -4.82
N ASP A 13 -3.60 -15.13 -5.23
CA ASP A 13 -3.20 -15.83 -6.48
C ASP A 13 -2.24 -15.16 -7.48
N ASN A 14 -2.31 -13.84 -7.71
CA ASN A 14 -1.52 -13.13 -8.73
C ASN A 14 -1.01 -11.74 -8.33
N TYR A 15 -1.37 -11.20 -7.15
CA TYR A 15 -1.00 -9.82 -6.79
C TYR A 15 0.25 -9.73 -5.91
N TRP A 16 0.57 -10.79 -5.15
CA TRP A 16 1.73 -10.84 -4.25
C TRP A 16 2.24 -12.25 -4.03
N SER A 17 3.48 -12.49 -4.44
CA SER A 17 4.19 -13.76 -4.19
C SER A 17 5.43 -13.62 -3.31
N ILE A 18 5.78 -12.39 -2.91
CA ILE A 18 6.92 -12.13 -2.02
C ILE A 18 6.74 -12.77 -0.64
N ILE A 19 7.86 -13.13 0.00
CA ILE A 19 7.87 -13.75 1.32
C ILE A 19 7.22 -12.84 2.37
N PRO A 20 6.41 -13.40 3.30
CA PRO A 20 5.88 -12.70 4.46
C PRO A 20 6.91 -11.94 5.25
N ASN A 21 6.53 -10.78 5.76
CA ASN A 21 7.41 -9.97 6.58
C ASN A 21 8.00 -10.75 7.77
N ARG A 22 7.18 -11.60 8.38
CA ARG A 22 7.59 -12.51 9.48
C ARG A 22 8.61 -13.57 9.05
N ASP A 23 8.57 -13.99 7.79
CA ASP A 23 9.38 -15.11 7.27
C ASP A 23 10.66 -14.62 6.59
N ARG A 24 10.83 -13.30 6.38
CA ARG A 24 12.01 -12.72 5.70
C ARG A 24 13.34 -13.10 6.37
N TYR A 25 13.35 -13.27 7.69
CA TYR A 25 14.54 -13.63 8.45
C TYR A 25 14.97 -15.09 8.25
N LYS A 26 14.09 -15.95 7.72
CA LYS A 26 14.45 -17.32 7.33
C LYS A 26 15.50 -17.35 6.22
N TYR A 27 15.54 -16.30 5.39
CA TYR A 27 16.45 -16.18 4.25
C TYR A 27 17.63 -15.25 4.53
N TYR A 28 17.90 -14.94 5.81
CA TYR A 28 18.96 -14.01 6.18
C TYR A 28 20.34 -14.57 5.83
N LEU A 29 21.13 -13.76 5.13
CA LEU A 29 22.51 -14.09 4.79
C LEU A 29 23.40 -13.87 6.00
N ILE A 30 23.83 -14.98 6.59
CA ILE A 30 24.76 -15.02 7.72
C ILE A 30 26.19 -15.09 7.20
N ASP A 31 26.49 -16.08 6.36
CA ASP A 31 27.84 -16.38 5.86
C ASP A 31 27.86 -16.70 4.35
N GLU A 32 28.97 -17.20 3.85
CA GLU A 32 29.09 -17.67 2.47
C GLU A 32 28.20 -18.89 2.18
N ILE A 33 27.43 -18.84 1.08
CA ILE A 33 26.59 -19.92 0.59
C ILE A 33 27.36 -20.69 -0.48
N ARG A 34 27.63 -21.98 -0.21
CA ARG A 34 28.36 -22.87 -1.13
C ARG A 34 27.55 -23.21 -2.38
N ASP A 35 26.29 -23.61 -2.22
CA ASP A 35 25.41 -23.94 -3.34
C ASP A 35 24.63 -22.71 -3.81
N LYS A 36 25.24 -21.95 -4.70
CA LYS A 36 24.67 -20.73 -5.27
C LYS A 36 23.44 -20.98 -6.16
N ASN A 37 23.33 -22.18 -6.73
CA ASN A 37 22.26 -22.52 -7.67
C ASN A 37 20.90 -22.73 -6.99
N SER A 38 20.88 -23.13 -5.72
CA SER A 38 19.62 -23.31 -4.98
C SER A 38 19.03 -21.99 -4.45
N VAL A 39 19.80 -20.90 -4.45
CA VAL A 39 19.35 -19.62 -3.91
C VAL A 39 18.44 -18.89 -4.89
N LYS A 40 17.15 -18.77 -4.51
CA LYS A 40 16.16 -17.94 -5.22
C LYS A 40 15.74 -16.69 -4.44
N ILE A 41 15.88 -16.74 -3.12
CA ILE A 41 15.42 -15.72 -2.18
C ILE A 41 16.55 -15.47 -1.18
N ILE A 42 16.88 -14.21 -0.96
CA ILE A 42 17.91 -13.82 -0.01
C ILE A 42 17.47 -12.56 0.76
N THR A 43 17.81 -12.50 2.04
CA THR A 43 17.70 -11.30 2.86
C THR A 43 19.10 -10.88 3.28
N ILE A 44 19.46 -9.62 3.06
CA ILE A 44 20.72 -9.05 3.56
C ILE A 44 20.44 -7.82 4.42
N GLY A 45 21.29 -7.56 5.39
CA GLY A 45 21.27 -6.32 6.16
C GLY A 45 22.67 -5.81 6.44
N LYS A 46 22.78 -4.72 7.21
CA LYS A 46 24.06 -4.06 7.49
C LYS A 46 25.16 -4.95 8.07
N ASP A 47 24.78 -6.04 8.72
CA ASP A 47 25.65 -7.01 9.40
C ASP A 47 25.96 -8.24 8.54
N SER A 48 25.34 -8.41 7.36
CA SER A 48 25.70 -9.47 6.43
C SER A 48 27.14 -9.26 5.95
N ILE A 49 28.06 -10.18 6.24
CA ILE A 49 29.50 -10.02 5.96
C ILE A 49 29.81 -10.25 4.47
N SER A 50 29.36 -11.38 3.92
CA SER A 50 29.69 -11.82 2.56
C SER A 50 28.62 -11.46 1.53
N TRP A 51 27.93 -10.33 1.70
CA TRP A 51 26.74 -9.98 0.91
C TRP A 51 27.01 -9.77 -0.59
N LYS A 52 28.24 -9.48 -1.01
CA LYS A 52 28.58 -9.30 -2.44
C LYS A 52 28.42 -10.58 -3.27
N GLN A 53 28.43 -11.74 -2.63
CA GLN A 53 28.21 -13.03 -3.29
C GLN A 53 26.82 -13.15 -3.97
N ILE A 54 25.87 -12.27 -3.63
CA ILE A 54 24.53 -12.26 -4.24
C ILE A 54 24.57 -12.06 -5.76
N SER A 55 25.65 -11.47 -6.28
CA SER A 55 25.88 -11.34 -7.72
C SER A 55 26.19 -12.67 -8.42
N ASP A 56 26.59 -13.69 -7.65
CA ASP A 56 26.92 -15.02 -8.15
C ASP A 56 25.74 -16.01 -8.06
N PHE A 57 24.55 -15.56 -7.66
CA PHE A 57 23.36 -16.41 -7.51
C PHE A 57 22.54 -16.41 -8.81
N PRO A 58 22.71 -17.42 -9.70
CA PRO A 58 22.12 -17.37 -11.05
C PRO A 58 20.60 -17.44 -11.07
N ASN A 59 20.00 -17.96 -9.99
CA ASN A 59 18.55 -18.15 -9.86
C ASN A 59 17.91 -17.15 -8.89
N LEU A 60 18.64 -16.11 -8.46
CA LEU A 60 18.10 -15.10 -7.55
C LEU A 60 16.94 -14.35 -8.21
N GLU A 61 15.78 -14.38 -7.57
CA GLU A 61 14.58 -13.67 -8.03
C GLU A 61 14.09 -12.63 -7.02
N GLU A 62 14.34 -12.87 -5.73
CA GLU A 62 13.81 -12.06 -4.63
C GLU A 62 14.92 -11.63 -3.68
N LEU A 63 15.00 -10.32 -3.46
CA LEU A 63 15.94 -9.71 -2.51
C LEU A 63 15.19 -8.88 -1.47
N THR A 64 15.44 -9.17 -0.20
CA THR A 64 15.09 -8.28 0.91
C THR A 64 16.32 -7.57 1.43
N LEU A 65 16.30 -6.24 1.47
CA LEU A 65 17.26 -5.41 2.18
C LEU A 65 16.66 -4.98 3.53
N HIS A 66 17.17 -5.49 4.64
CA HIS A 66 16.74 -5.13 5.99
C HIS A 66 17.78 -4.25 6.70
N GLU A 67 17.43 -2.99 6.96
CA GLU A 67 18.38 -2.01 7.51
C GLU A 67 19.72 -2.00 6.75
N PRO A 68 19.71 -1.89 5.41
CA PRO A 68 20.93 -1.99 4.61
C PRO A 68 21.84 -0.77 4.79
N THR A 69 23.13 -0.96 4.50
CA THR A 69 24.06 0.15 4.30
C THR A 69 23.78 0.87 2.97
N LYS A 70 24.34 2.08 2.80
CA LYS A 70 24.27 2.80 1.52
C LYS A 70 24.90 1.98 0.38
N GLU A 71 26.02 1.32 0.63
CA GLU A 71 26.70 0.49 -0.38
C GLU A 71 25.80 -0.66 -0.85
N GLN A 72 25.13 -1.34 0.09
CA GLN A 72 24.21 -2.44 -0.23
C GLN A 72 23.03 -1.97 -1.08
N ILE A 73 22.44 -0.80 -0.78
CA ILE A 73 21.38 -0.20 -1.61
C ILE A 73 21.90 0.09 -3.02
N GLU A 74 23.04 0.78 -3.13
CA GLU A 74 23.57 1.19 -4.45
C GLU A 74 23.99 -0.01 -5.30
N TYR A 75 24.42 -1.10 -4.67
CA TYR A 75 24.86 -2.30 -5.36
C TYR A 75 23.73 -3.04 -6.11
N ILE A 76 22.47 -2.90 -5.67
CA ILE A 76 21.37 -3.66 -6.28
C ILE A 76 21.15 -3.33 -7.76
N ARG A 77 21.65 -2.18 -8.24
CA ARG A 77 21.63 -1.81 -9.67
C ARG A 77 22.25 -2.87 -10.59
N ASN A 78 23.11 -3.73 -10.04
CA ASN A 78 23.78 -4.80 -10.75
C ASN A 78 22.94 -6.09 -10.86
N LEU A 79 21.83 -6.20 -10.12
CA LEU A 79 21.03 -7.41 -9.97
C LEU A 79 19.81 -7.40 -10.90
N GLN A 80 20.05 -7.32 -12.21
CA GLN A 80 18.99 -7.22 -13.23
C GLN A 80 18.10 -8.46 -13.34
N CYS A 81 18.48 -9.57 -12.67
CA CYS A 81 17.66 -10.78 -12.56
C CYS A 81 16.47 -10.64 -11.61
N LEU A 82 16.48 -9.63 -10.71
CA LEU A 82 15.46 -9.49 -9.68
C LEU A 82 14.07 -9.28 -10.27
N LYS A 83 13.11 -10.04 -9.74
CA LYS A 83 11.68 -9.90 -9.98
C LYS A 83 10.98 -9.24 -8.79
N ARG A 84 11.49 -9.45 -7.57
CA ARG A 84 10.87 -8.96 -6.33
C ARG A 84 11.91 -8.28 -5.46
N LEU A 85 11.59 -7.08 -5.00
CA LEU A 85 12.47 -6.28 -4.14
C LEU A 85 11.72 -5.77 -2.93
N ARG A 86 12.21 -6.10 -1.73
CA ARG A 86 11.77 -5.50 -0.48
C ARG A 86 12.92 -4.68 0.11
N ILE A 87 12.65 -3.44 0.50
CA ILE A 87 13.61 -2.62 1.26
C ILE A 87 12.92 -2.13 2.53
N THR A 88 13.59 -2.33 3.65
CA THR A 88 13.07 -1.92 4.96
C THR A 88 14.07 -1.08 5.72
N HIS A 89 13.59 -0.03 6.38
CA HIS A 89 14.38 0.87 7.23
C HIS A 89 15.61 1.45 6.53
N ALA A 90 15.38 2.17 5.44
CA ALA A 90 16.43 2.80 4.64
C ALA A 90 16.15 4.29 4.41
N ARG A 91 17.18 5.07 4.07
CA ARG A 91 17.04 6.51 3.80
C ARG A 91 17.84 6.95 2.56
N PRO A 92 17.64 6.33 1.39
CA PRO A 92 18.34 6.76 0.18
C PRO A 92 17.82 8.13 -0.27
N LYS A 93 18.67 8.94 -0.90
CA LYS A 93 18.28 10.30 -1.34
C LYS A 93 17.31 10.30 -2.53
N ASN A 94 17.35 9.24 -3.33
CA ASN A 94 16.49 8.97 -4.47
C ASN A 94 16.28 7.44 -4.58
N ILE A 95 15.56 7.00 -5.60
CA ILE A 95 15.38 5.58 -5.94
C ILE A 95 15.94 5.26 -7.33
N ASP A 96 16.95 5.99 -7.81
CA ASP A 96 17.51 5.77 -9.16
C ASP A 96 18.23 4.42 -9.29
N PHE A 97 18.63 3.82 -8.15
CA PHE A 97 19.30 2.53 -8.09
C PHE A 97 18.42 1.37 -8.57
N ILE A 98 17.09 1.53 -8.66
CA ILE A 98 16.18 0.52 -9.23
C ILE A 98 15.88 0.73 -10.72
N SER A 99 16.19 1.89 -11.31
CA SER A 99 15.72 2.27 -12.66
C SER A 99 16.05 1.28 -13.78
N ASN A 100 17.14 0.52 -13.63
CA ASN A 100 17.61 -0.46 -14.63
C ASN A 100 17.22 -1.91 -14.29
N LEU A 101 16.44 -2.14 -13.23
CA LEU A 101 15.99 -3.48 -12.84
C LEU A 101 14.70 -3.83 -13.59
N LEU A 102 14.81 -3.92 -14.92
CA LEU A 102 13.68 -4.03 -15.86
C LEU A 102 12.83 -5.31 -15.70
N ASN A 103 13.32 -6.29 -14.93
CA ASN A 103 12.59 -7.49 -14.59
C ASN A 103 11.77 -7.39 -13.31
N LEU A 104 11.85 -6.28 -12.56
CA LEU A 104 11.06 -6.09 -11.35
C LEU A 104 9.56 -6.09 -11.65
N GLU A 105 8.86 -6.95 -10.92
CA GLU A 105 7.41 -7.13 -10.95
C GLU A 105 6.75 -6.65 -9.66
N GLU A 106 7.44 -6.74 -8.52
CA GLU A 106 6.91 -6.36 -7.22
C GLU A 106 7.94 -5.56 -6.40
N ILE A 107 7.50 -4.44 -5.81
CA ILE A 107 8.32 -3.64 -4.87
C ILE A 107 7.56 -3.43 -3.57
N VAL A 108 8.27 -3.67 -2.46
CA VAL A 108 7.82 -3.34 -1.11
C VAL A 108 8.81 -2.38 -0.44
N PHE A 109 8.36 -1.18 -0.10
CA PHE A 109 9.14 -0.22 0.70
C PHE A 109 8.47 0.04 2.04
N GLU A 110 9.15 -0.36 3.11
CA GLU A 110 8.68 -0.18 4.49
C GLU A 110 9.69 0.71 5.23
N TYR A 111 9.29 1.89 5.68
CA TYR A 111 10.18 2.86 6.32
C TYR A 111 11.36 3.30 5.44
N VAL A 112 11.12 3.48 4.14
CA VAL A 112 12.12 4.00 3.19
C VAL A 112 11.91 5.50 2.96
N SER A 113 12.35 6.32 3.90
CA SER A 113 11.84 7.70 4.03
C SER A 113 12.82 8.80 3.53
N GLY A 114 13.74 8.48 2.62
CA GLY A 114 14.81 9.40 2.21
C GLY A 114 14.52 10.23 0.95
N PHE A 115 13.55 9.81 0.13
CA PHE A 115 13.22 10.35 -1.18
C PHE A 115 11.76 10.85 -1.23
N SER A 116 11.45 11.72 -2.19
CA SER A 116 10.09 12.22 -2.45
C SER A 116 9.62 11.92 -3.88
N ASP A 117 10.56 11.75 -4.82
CA ASP A 117 10.25 11.49 -6.22
C ASP A 117 10.09 9.98 -6.50
N LEU A 118 8.94 9.62 -7.05
CA LEU A 118 8.58 8.26 -7.47
C LEU A 118 8.79 8.02 -8.97
N SER A 119 9.15 9.05 -9.76
CA SER A 119 9.32 8.97 -11.22
C SER A 119 10.26 7.86 -11.72
N PRO A 120 11.31 7.43 -10.99
CA PRO A 120 12.14 6.30 -11.44
C PRO A 120 11.38 4.98 -11.62
N LEU A 121 10.23 4.80 -10.94
CA LEU A 121 9.39 3.60 -11.09
C LEU A 121 8.81 3.45 -12.50
N LYS A 122 8.68 4.54 -13.27
CA LYS A 122 8.15 4.50 -14.65
C LYS A 122 9.02 3.71 -15.63
N ASN A 123 10.27 3.47 -15.28
CA ASN A 123 11.19 2.66 -16.08
C ASN A 123 10.90 1.15 -15.96
N LEU A 124 10.18 0.73 -14.92
CA LEU A 124 9.94 -0.66 -14.59
C LEU A 124 8.70 -1.19 -15.32
N LYS A 125 8.85 -1.50 -16.61
CA LYS A 125 7.73 -1.89 -17.49
C LYS A 125 7.02 -3.19 -17.12
N LYS A 126 7.61 -4.00 -16.21
CA LYS A 126 7.00 -5.23 -15.68
C LYS A 126 6.41 -5.05 -14.29
N LEU A 127 6.48 -3.85 -13.70
CA LEU A 127 6.04 -3.59 -12.33
C LEU A 127 4.53 -3.71 -12.22
N LYS A 128 4.07 -4.75 -11.53
CA LYS A 128 2.66 -5.08 -11.32
C LYS A 128 2.15 -4.68 -9.94
N SER A 129 3.05 -4.62 -8.96
CA SER A 129 2.68 -4.53 -7.55
C SER A 129 3.56 -3.57 -6.76
N LEU A 130 2.93 -2.64 -6.05
CA LEU A 130 3.57 -1.68 -5.16
C LEU A 130 2.95 -1.74 -3.76
N HIS A 131 3.82 -1.83 -2.75
CA HIS A 131 3.46 -1.65 -1.35
C HIS A 131 4.38 -0.61 -0.72
N PHE A 132 3.78 0.46 -0.23
CA PHE A 132 4.44 1.55 0.44
C PHE A 132 3.91 1.69 1.85
N GLU A 133 4.81 1.63 2.83
CA GLU A 133 4.52 1.88 4.23
C GLU A 133 5.52 2.91 4.77
N ASN A 134 5.02 3.99 5.37
CA ASN A 134 5.84 5.00 6.06
C ASN A 134 6.89 5.70 5.17
N LEU A 135 6.48 6.17 3.99
CA LEU A 135 7.31 6.98 3.10
C LEU A 135 7.20 8.46 3.49
N ARG A 136 7.85 8.86 4.58
CA ARG A 136 7.66 10.19 5.22
C ARG A 136 7.89 11.43 4.34
N LYS A 137 8.56 11.29 3.21
CA LYS A 137 8.87 12.39 2.29
C LYS A 137 8.07 12.33 0.98
N VAL A 138 7.29 11.29 0.78
CA VAL A 138 6.40 11.13 -0.37
C VAL A 138 5.01 11.59 0.07
N SER A 139 4.43 12.53 -0.67
CA SER A 139 3.04 12.98 -0.53
C SER A 139 2.38 13.10 -1.89
N ASP A 140 3.17 13.48 -2.89
CA ASP A 140 2.82 13.42 -4.31
C ASP A 140 3.08 12.01 -4.87
N PHE A 141 2.01 11.38 -5.38
CA PHE A 141 2.04 10.06 -6.01
C PHE A 141 1.97 10.12 -7.55
N SER A 142 2.03 11.31 -8.15
CA SER A 142 2.01 11.50 -9.62
C SER A 142 3.19 10.84 -10.35
N GLY A 143 4.27 10.51 -9.64
CA GLY A 143 5.35 9.67 -10.16
C GLY A 143 4.90 8.28 -10.58
N LEU A 144 3.71 7.82 -10.13
CA LEU A 144 3.09 6.56 -10.55
C LEU A 144 2.27 6.68 -11.84
N ASN A 145 1.99 7.89 -12.33
CA ASN A 145 1.15 8.09 -13.52
C ASN A 145 1.71 7.31 -14.72
N ASP A 146 0.79 6.66 -15.44
CA ASP A 146 1.04 5.97 -16.69
C ASP A 146 1.94 4.72 -16.58
N ILE A 147 2.09 4.16 -15.36
CA ILE A 147 2.67 2.81 -15.18
C ILE A 147 1.60 1.79 -15.57
N GLU A 148 1.48 1.53 -16.87
CA GLU A 148 0.45 0.65 -17.44
C GLU A 148 0.47 -0.78 -16.89
N SER A 149 1.63 -1.28 -16.44
CA SER A 149 1.76 -2.63 -15.90
C SER A 149 1.18 -2.78 -14.49
N LEU A 150 0.92 -1.68 -13.78
CA LEU A 150 0.57 -1.67 -12.37
C LEU A 150 -0.88 -2.12 -12.15
N LYS A 151 -1.04 -3.14 -11.31
CA LYS A 151 -2.33 -3.80 -11.02
C LYS A 151 -2.72 -3.70 -9.55
N TYR A 152 -1.74 -3.55 -8.67
CA TYR A 152 -1.95 -3.48 -7.23
C TYR A 152 -1.16 -2.32 -6.63
N ILE A 153 -1.85 -1.53 -5.81
CA ILE A 153 -1.24 -0.51 -4.96
C ILE A 153 -1.74 -0.65 -3.53
N ARG A 154 -0.80 -0.68 -2.59
CA ARG A 154 -1.05 -0.48 -1.16
C ARG A 154 -0.24 0.68 -0.65
N ILE A 155 -0.91 1.66 -0.04
CA ILE A 155 -0.29 2.83 0.58
C ILE A 155 -0.77 2.91 2.01
N ASP A 156 0.16 2.73 2.95
CA ASP A 156 -0.14 2.76 4.37
C ASP A 156 0.75 3.71 5.16
N GLY A 157 0.15 4.27 6.20
CA GLY A 157 0.88 4.76 7.37
C GLY A 157 1.15 3.64 8.37
N THR A 158 1.43 4.05 9.60
CA THR A 158 1.69 3.19 10.75
C THR A 158 0.75 3.56 11.89
N LEU A 159 0.73 2.76 12.96
CA LEU A 159 -0.13 3.02 14.14
C LEU A 159 0.09 4.41 14.75
N ASP A 160 1.30 4.94 14.65
CA ASP A 160 1.74 6.20 15.24
C ASP A 160 1.89 7.34 14.21
N TRP A 161 1.70 7.08 12.92
CA TRP A 161 1.95 8.07 11.88
C TRP A 161 1.09 7.82 10.63
N ASN A 162 0.44 8.86 10.12
CA ASN A 162 -0.35 8.76 8.90
C ASN A 162 0.46 9.13 7.65
N GLN A 163 0.34 8.34 6.59
CA GLN A 163 0.95 8.62 5.29
C GLN A 163 0.25 9.81 4.60
N PRO A 164 0.97 10.93 4.34
CA PRO A 164 0.42 12.02 3.57
C PRO A 164 0.22 11.60 2.13
N ILE A 165 -0.93 12.01 1.61
CA ILE A 165 -1.32 11.96 0.21
C ILE A 165 -1.87 13.35 -0.10
N ASP A 166 -1.25 14.06 -1.04
CA ASP A 166 -1.68 15.42 -1.41
C ASP A 166 -3.04 15.38 -2.10
N ASP A 167 -3.20 14.47 -3.07
CA ASP A 167 -4.45 14.15 -3.74
C ASP A 167 -4.46 12.73 -4.33
N PHE A 168 -5.60 12.33 -4.88
CA PHE A 168 -5.82 11.00 -5.46
C PHE A 168 -5.88 11.02 -7.00
N GLU A 169 -5.46 12.11 -7.65
CA GLU A 169 -5.56 12.26 -9.11
C GLU A 169 -4.71 11.23 -9.85
N PHE A 170 -3.61 10.75 -9.25
CA PHE A 170 -2.75 9.73 -9.84
C PHE A 170 -3.51 8.43 -10.18
N ILE A 171 -4.60 8.12 -9.47
CA ILE A 171 -5.41 6.93 -9.68
C ILE A 171 -6.02 6.90 -11.09
N LYS A 172 -6.41 8.06 -11.64
CA LYS A 172 -7.01 8.13 -12.98
C LYS A 172 -6.02 7.78 -14.09
N HIS A 173 -4.72 7.81 -13.78
CA HIS A 173 -3.61 7.49 -14.68
C HIS A 173 -3.11 6.04 -14.55
N LEU A 174 -3.91 5.18 -13.90
CA LEU A 174 -3.60 3.77 -13.70
C LEU A 174 -4.70 2.89 -14.33
N PRO A 175 -4.73 2.77 -15.67
CA PRO A 175 -5.84 2.14 -16.39
C PRO A 175 -5.98 0.64 -16.14
N ASN A 176 -4.94 0.01 -15.59
CA ASN A 176 -4.90 -1.42 -15.28
C ASN A 176 -4.94 -1.72 -13.78
N LEU A 177 -5.25 -0.73 -12.93
CA LEU A 177 -5.37 -0.96 -11.50
C LEU A 177 -6.55 -1.89 -11.19
N GLU A 178 -6.26 -3.01 -10.54
CA GLU A 178 -7.23 -4.03 -10.15
C GLU A 178 -7.51 -3.98 -8.63
N ILE A 179 -6.51 -3.61 -7.82
CA ILE A 179 -6.64 -3.52 -6.36
C ILE A 179 -6.00 -2.25 -5.83
N LEU A 180 -6.77 -1.50 -5.03
CA LEU A 180 -6.29 -0.35 -4.28
C LEU A 180 -6.49 -0.58 -2.77
N SER A 181 -5.43 -0.42 -1.98
CA SER A 181 -5.47 -0.50 -0.52
C SER A 181 -4.92 0.78 0.10
N LEU A 182 -5.69 1.39 1.00
CA LEU A 182 -5.35 2.64 1.69
C LEU A 182 -5.62 2.52 3.20
N GLY A 183 -4.59 2.67 4.03
CA GLY A 183 -4.71 2.55 5.48
C GLY A 183 -3.82 3.53 6.23
N GLY A 184 -4.31 4.14 7.32
CA GLY A 184 -3.49 5.05 8.11
C GLY A 184 -2.94 6.21 7.27
N ILE A 185 -3.81 6.83 6.48
CA ILE A 185 -3.43 7.95 5.60
C ILE A 185 -4.00 9.27 6.13
N ASN A 186 -3.43 10.38 5.69
CA ASN A 186 -4.07 11.69 5.78
C ASN A 186 -3.96 12.40 4.43
N ASN A 187 -5.01 13.14 4.10
CA ASN A 187 -5.06 13.97 2.91
C ASN A 187 -5.82 15.27 3.25
N LYS A 188 -5.71 16.25 2.36
CA LYS A 188 -6.44 17.53 2.44
C LYS A 188 -7.40 17.71 1.27
N THR A 189 -7.63 16.67 0.49
CA THR A 189 -8.49 16.69 -0.69
C THR A 189 -9.93 17.01 -0.26
N GLU A 190 -10.57 17.92 -0.98
CA GLU A 190 -11.98 18.21 -0.75
C GLU A 190 -12.84 17.02 -1.19
N TYR A 191 -14.02 16.88 -0.56
CA TYR A 191 -14.96 15.84 -0.91
C TYR A 191 -15.48 16.02 -2.35
N PRO A 192 -15.60 14.95 -3.16
CA PRO A 192 -15.33 13.55 -2.82
C PRO A 192 -13.92 13.08 -3.24
N VAL A 193 -13.17 12.53 -2.29
CA VAL A 193 -11.76 12.10 -2.53
C VAL A 193 -11.62 10.93 -3.51
N PHE A 194 -12.68 10.12 -3.63
CA PHE A 194 -12.70 8.92 -4.45
C PHE A 194 -13.14 9.17 -5.89
N LEU A 195 -13.45 10.41 -6.27
CA LEU A 195 -13.89 10.75 -7.63
C LEU A 195 -12.95 10.24 -8.75
N PRO A 196 -11.61 10.28 -8.60
CA PRO A 196 -10.70 9.75 -9.63
C PRO A 196 -10.92 8.27 -9.98
N LEU A 197 -11.50 7.47 -9.08
CA LEU A 197 -11.80 6.05 -9.33
C LEU A 197 -12.87 5.85 -10.42
N LEU A 198 -13.58 6.89 -10.86
CA LEU A 198 -14.45 6.83 -12.05
C LEU A 198 -13.72 6.35 -13.31
N LYS A 199 -12.38 6.51 -13.38
CA LYS A 199 -11.56 6.08 -14.50
C LYS A 199 -10.97 4.68 -14.32
N SER A 200 -11.18 4.05 -13.16
CA SER A 200 -10.59 2.74 -12.82
C SER A 200 -11.50 1.58 -13.24
N GLU A 201 -11.68 1.39 -14.54
CA GLU A 201 -12.60 0.40 -15.12
C GLU A 201 -12.28 -1.06 -14.77
N LYS A 202 -11.01 -1.35 -14.43
CA LYS A 202 -10.54 -2.69 -14.09
C LYS A 202 -10.47 -2.96 -12.58
N LEU A 203 -10.88 -1.99 -11.76
CA LEU A 203 -10.82 -2.12 -10.31
C LEU A 203 -11.80 -3.21 -9.85
N LYS A 204 -11.26 -4.22 -9.17
CA LYS A 204 -12.01 -5.37 -8.63
C LYS A 204 -12.22 -5.26 -7.14
N LYS A 205 -11.24 -4.68 -6.44
CA LYS A 205 -11.22 -4.61 -4.98
C LYS A 205 -10.65 -3.29 -4.49
N ILE A 206 -11.31 -2.71 -3.48
CA ILE A 206 -10.80 -1.57 -2.74
C ILE A 206 -10.82 -1.89 -1.25
N LEU A 207 -9.70 -1.63 -0.58
CA LEU A 207 -9.55 -1.82 0.86
C LEU A 207 -9.24 -0.46 1.49
N VAL A 208 -10.14 0.03 2.33
CA VAL A 208 -9.94 1.30 3.03
C VAL A 208 -10.08 1.08 4.51
N MET A 209 -9.04 1.38 5.29
CA MET A 209 -9.11 1.26 6.75
C MET A 209 -10.19 2.20 7.31
N ASN A 210 -11.10 1.66 8.13
CA ASN A 210 -12.37 2.26 8.56
C ASN A 210 -12.28 3.71 9.09
N ASN A 211 -11.14 4.13 9.62
CA ASN A 211 -10.93 5.46 10.20
C ASN A 211 -10.06 6.41 9.35
N SER A 212 -9.74 6.04 8.10
CA SER A 212 -8.91 6.85 7.19
C SER A 212 -9.63 8.11 6.68
N PHE A 213 -10.93 7.98 6.35
CA PHE A 213 -11.72 9.06 5.75
C PHE A 213 -12.96 9.41 6.57
N GLN A 214 -13.60 10.55 6.31
CA GLN A 214 -14.89 10.87 6.94
C GLN A 214 -15.98 9.90 6.45
N THR A 215 -17.01 9.64 7.27
CA THR A 215 -18.12 8.72 6.96
C THR A 215 -18.75 8.96 5.58
N LYS A 216 -18.90 10.23 5.17
CA LYS A 216 -19.45 10.59 3.85
C LYS A 216 -18.64 10.06 2.66
N GLU A 217 -17.32 9.89 2.80
CA GLU A 217 -16.48 9.35 1.72
C GLU A 217 -16.77 7.85 1.50
N TYR A 218 -17.02 7.09 2.57
CA TYR A 218 -17.42 5.69 2.44
C TYR A 218 -18.80 5.55 1.82
N ALA A 219 -19.74 6.43 2.17
CA ALA A 219 -21.04 6.47 1.52
C ALA A 219 -20.92 6.80 0.03
N PHE A 220 -20.06 7.77 -0.32
CA PHE A 220 -19.74 8.09 -1.71
C PHE A 220 -19.12 6.89 -2.44
N LEU A 221 -18.16 6.20 -1.82
CA LEU A 221 -17.50 5.02 -2.39
C LEU A 221 -18.48 3.89 -2.69
N GLU A 222 -19.42 3.59 -1.78
CA GLU A 222 -20.48 2.58 -1.98
C GLU A 222 -21.34 2.91 -3.21
N ILE A 223 -21.68 4.20 -3.40
CA ILE A 223 -22.48 4.65 -4.55
C ILE A 223 -21.66 4.68 -5.84
N LEU A 224 -20.38 5.08 -5.75
CA LEU A 224 -19.48 5.21 -6.89
C LEU A 224 -19.18 3.85 -7.53
N LEU A 225 -18.94 2.83 -6.70
CA LEU A 225 -18.40 1.53 -7.12
C LEU A 225 -19.23 0.37 -6.55
N PRO A 226 -20.53 0.26 -6.86
CA PRO A 226 -21.43 -0.70 -6.21
C PRO A 226 -21.06 -2.18 -6.45
N ASN A 227 -20.26 -2.47 -7.48
CA ASN A 227 -19.86 -3.83 -7.87
C ASN A 227 -18.38 -4.15 -7.54
N VAL A 228 -17.65 -3.24 -6.91
CA VAL A 228 -16.25 -3.45 -6.52
C VAL A 228 -16.22 -4.01 -5.10
N GLU A 229 -15.48 -5.09 -4.89
CA GLU A 229 -15.33 -5.70 -3.57
C GLU A 229 -14.74 -4.68 -2.58
N GLY A 230 -15.34 -4.56 -1.39
CA GLY A 230 -14.90 -3.64 -0.34
C GLY A 230 -15.33 -2.17 -0.50
N SER A 231 -16.10 -1.82 -1.54
CA SER A 231 -16.71 -0.49 -1.65
C SER A 231 -17.81 -0.27 -0.61
N LYS A 232 -18.60 -1.32 -0.34
CA LYS A 232 -19.58 -1.37 0.75
C LYS A 232 -18.92 -1.86 2.03
N ASN A 233 -18.88 -1.00 3.03
CA ASN A 233 -18.23 -1.26 4.31
C ASN A 233 -19.27 -1.54 5.40
N GLU A 234 -18.92 -2.37 6.39
CA GLU A 234 -19.74 -2.51 7.59
C GLU A 234 -19.78 -1.16 8.32
N LEU A 235 -20.96 -0.76 8.80
CA LEU A 235 -21.11 0.53 9.48
C LEU A 235 -20.58 0.49 10.92
N PHE A 236 -20.50 -0.71 11.49
CA PHE A 236 -20.19 -0.95 12.89
C PHE A 236 -19.21 -2.11 13.01
N HIS A 237 -18.08 -1.87 13.64
CA HIS A 237 -17.05 -2.87 13.87
C HIS A 237 -16.94 -3.18 15.36
N HIS A 238 -17.06 -4.45 15.70
CA HIS A 238 -17.07 -4.93 17.08
C HIS A 238 -15.69 -5.43 17.48
N TYR A 239 -15.14 -4.93 18.58
CA TYR A 239 -13.90 -5.44 19.16
C TYR A 239 -13.84 -5.21 20.67
N ASN A 240 -13.51 -6.26 21.43
CA ASN A 240 -13.27 -6.19 22.87
C ASN A 240 -14.36 -5.46 23.69
N GLY A 241 -15.64 -5.66 23.36
CA GLY A 241 -16.78 -5.00 24.03
C GLY A 241 -17.01 -3.55 23.61
N TRP A 242 -16.37 -3.11 22.53
CA TRP A 242 -16.55 -1.81 21.88
C TRP A 242 -17.13 -1.97 20.49
N ILE A 243 -17.88 -0.96 20.08
CA ILE A 243 -18.41 -0.78 18.74
C ILE A 243 -17.84 0.53 18.18
N GLU A 244 -17.04 0.41 17.12
CA GLU A 244 -16.49 1.53 16.37
C GLU A 244 -17.37 1.81 15.16
N PHE A 245 -17.74 3.08 14.97
CA PHE A 245 -18.56 3.51 13.84
C PHE A 245 -17.67 3.82 12.64
N LEU A 246 -18.14 3.51 11.44
CA LEU A 246 -17.38 3.70 10.21
C LEU A 246 -17.05 5.17 9.95
N GLY A 247 -15.77 5.50 9.93
CA GLY A 247 -15.27 6.82 9.56
C GLY A 247 -14.43 7.50 10.62
N LYS A 248 -13.52 8.33 10.15
CA LYS A 248 -12.65 9.19 10.94
C LYS A 248 -13.49 10.08 11.83
N LYS A 249 -13.29 9.93 13.14
CA LYS A 249 -14.03 10.65 14.20
C LYS A 249 -15.54 10.34 14.23
N ALA A 250 -16.01 9.24 13.63
CA ALA A 250 -17.40 8.81 13.72
C ALA A 250 -17.79 8.35 15.15
N GLY A 251 -16.79 7.93 15.93
CA GLY A 251 -16.93 7.61 17.34
C GLY A 251 -16.77 6.12 17.64
N MET A 252 -16.49 5.83 18.91
CA MET A 252 -16.40 4.48 19.46
C MET A 252 -17.13 4.46 20.79
N PHE A 253 -17.98 3.45 20.99
CA PHE A 253 -18.85 3.35 22.15
C PHE A 253 -18.70 1.96 22.79
N LYS A 254 -18.92 1.86 24.10
CA LYS A 254 -19.04 0.55 24.75
C LYS A 254 -20.34 -0.11 24.28
N GLU A 255 -20.31 -1.40 24.04
CA GLU A 255 -21.51 -2.18 23.72
C GLU A 255 -22.53 -2.14 24.87
N THR A 256 -22.07 -1.94 26.11
CA THR A 256 -22.92 -1.79 27.30
C THR A 256 -23.55 -0.39 27.45
N ASN A 257 -23.31 0.53 26.52
CA ASN A 257 -23.91 1.86 26.57
C ASN A 257 -25.44 1.74 26.42
N PRO A 258 -26.25 2.28 27.36
CA PRO A 258 -27.71 2.13 27.32
C PRO A 258 -28.36 2.73 26.06
N ASN A 259 -27.71 3.72 25.44
CA ASN A 259 -28.21 4.39 24.23
C ASN A 259 -27.57 3.84 22.95
N ILE A 260 -26.92 2.68 22.98
CA ILE A 260 -26.15 2.20 21.82
C ILE A 260 -27.04 1.90 20.62
N ILE A 261 -28.25 1.39 20.86
CA ILE A 261 -29.23 1.07 19.82
C ILE A 261 -29.64 2.35 19.08
N ASP A 262 -29.97 3.41 19.81
CA ASP A 262 -30.36 4.70 19.24
C ASP A 262 -29.20 5.33 18.46
N LYS A 263 -27.99 5.30 19.01
CA LYS A 263 -26.78 5.79 18.32
C LYS A 263 -26.53 5.07 17.00
N CYS A 264 -26.71 3.75 16.96
CA CYS A 264 -26.57 2.98 15.73
C CYS A 264 -27.67 3.35 14.72
N ALA A 265 -28.91 3.57 15.17
CA ALA A 265 -30.02 3.96 14.31
C ALA A 265 -29.84 5.37 13.72
N GLU A 266 -29.39 6.33 14.52
CA GLU A 266 -29.04 7.68 14.08
C GLU A 266 -27.90 7.66 13.06
N PHE A 267 -26.84 6.89 13.33
CA PHE A 267 -25.71 6.76 12.42
C PHE A 267 -26.10 6.13 11.09
N LYS A 268 -26.97 5.11 11.07
CA LYS A 268 -27.52 4.54 9.84
C LYS A 268 -28.27 5.60 9.01
N LYS A 269 -29.14 6.40 9.64
CA LYS A 269 -29.88 7.48 8.96
C LYS A 269 -28.94 8.51 8.35
N LEU A 270 -27.88 8.90 9.08
CA LEU A 270 -26.85 9.81 8.58
C LEU A 270 -26.08 9.22 7.39
N TYR A 271 -25.71 7.94 7.47
CA TYR A 271 -25.03 7.26 6.37
C TYR A 271 -25.92 7.20 5.11
N ASP A 272 -27.21 6.89 5.28
CA ASP A 272 -28.18 6.87 4.19
C ASP A 272 -28.40 8.26 3.57
N SER A 273 -28.37 9.35 4.35
CA SER A 273 -28.44 10.70 3.79
C SER A 273 -27.21 11.03 2.94
N PHE A 274 -26.00 10.65 3.37
CA PHE A 274 -24.79 10.83 2.57
C PHE A 274 -24.82 10.02 1.27
N LYS A 275 -25.44 8.83 1.25
CA LYS A 275 -25.64 8.08 0.00
C LYS A 275 -26.58 8.80 -0.97
N ILE A 276 -27.60 9.51 -0.49
CA ILE A 276 -28.47 10.34 -1.33
C ILE A 276 -27.67 11.50 -1.92
N GLU A 277 -26.92 12.23 -1.08
CA GLU A 277 -26.03 13.32 -1.53
C GLU A 277 -25.02 12.86 -2.59
N ALA A 278 -24.41 11.68 -2.41
CA ALA A 278 -23.50 11.09 -3.37
C ALA A 278 -24.17 10.79 -4.73
N LYS A 279 -25.40 10.24 -4.72
CA LYS A 279 -26.17 10.00 -5.94
C LYS A 279 -26.48 11.30 -6.68
N ASP A 280 -26.91 12.33 -5.95
CA ASP A 280 -27.24 13.64 -6.54
C ASP A 280 -25.99 14.32 -7.11
N PHE A 281 -24.86 14.23 -6.40
CA PHE A 281 -23.57 14.71 -6.88
C PHE A 281 -23.20 14.05 -8.22
N LEU A 282 -23.20 12.72 -8.29
CA LEU A 282 -22.83 12.00 -9.52
C LEU A 282 -23.80 12.30 -10.66
N LYS A 283 -25.10 12.39 -10.38
CA LYS A 283 -26.11 12.76 -11.39
C LYS A 283 -25.84 14.13 -12.00
N ASN A 284 -25.36 15.09 -11.22
CA ASN A 284 -25.01 16.42 -11.72
C ASN A 284 -23.62 16.45 -12.38
N TYR A 285 -22.69 15.60 -11.95
CA TYR A 285 -21.36 15.48 -12.54
C TYR A 285 -21.40 14.97 -13.99
N PHE A 286 -22.37 14.12 -14.33
CA PHE A 286 -22.53 13.56 -15.69
C PHE A 286 -23.49 14.33 -16.60
N LYS A 287 -24.04 15.47 -16.18
CA LYS A 287 -24.84 16.36 -17.03
C LYS A 287 -23.95 17.36 -17.75
#